data_AF-A0A0L7M174-F1
#
_entry.id   AF-A0A0L7M174-F1
#
_cell.length_a   1.000
_cell.length_b   1.000
_cell.length_c   1.000
_cell.angle_alpha   90.00
_cell.angle_beta   90.00
_cell.angle_gamma   90.00
#
_symmetry.space_group_name_H-M   'P 1'
#
loop_
_entity.id
_entity.type
_entity.pdbx_description
1 polymer ?
#
loop_
_entity_poly.entity_id
_entity_poly.type
_entity_poly.pdbx_seq_one_letter_code
_entity_poly.pdbx_strand_id
1 'polypeptide(L)'
;MGNIYAPKDFDEDSTIVVCNFPQKTTISECKNFMQWIGPVIKVEKIPSFMQENNYLVVFCNPYFAKAALEIPLFYENKTKLFTRAVEKRETLWQNINDMITTNMNFFS
;
A
#
# COMPACT_ATOMS: atom_id res chain seq x y z
N MET A 1 5.52 12.50 -5.09
CA MET A 1 5.88 11.57 -4.00
C MET A 1 6.83 10.53 -4.60
N GLY A 2 7.95 10.24 -3.95
CA GLY A 2 8.86 9.19 -4.44
C GLY A 2 8.22 7.81 -4.40
N ASN A 3 8.93 6.80 -4.89
CA ASN A 3 8.48 5.40 -4.84
C ASN A 3 8.23 4.98 -3.39
N ILE A 4 7.01 4.51 -3.10
CA ILE A 4 6.63 4.05 -1.76
C ILE A 4 6.46 2.54 -1.83
N TYR A 5 7.27 1.83 -1.05
CA TYR A 5 7.28 0.38 -0.98
C TYR A 5 6.58 -0.10 0.30
N ALA A 6 6.19 -1.37 0.35
CA ALA A 6 5.74 -1.98 1.60
C ALA A 6 6.82 -1.87 2.68
N PRO A 7 6.47 -1.91 3.98
CA PRO A 7 7.47 -2.05 5.03
C PRO A 7 8.35 -3.29 4.79
N LYS A 8 9.60 -3.26 5.28
CA LYS A 8 10.52 -4.40 5.14
C LYS A 8 9.88 -5.66 5.73
N ASP A 9 10.04 -6.78 5.04
CA ASP A 9 9.54 -8.12 5.44
C ASP A 9 8.00 -8.26 5.37
N PHE A 10 7.30 -7.32 4.72
CA PHE A 10 5.87 -7.42 4.42
C PHE A 10 5.61 -7.50 2.93
N ASP A 11 4.56 -8.23 2.57
CA ASP A 11 4.12 -8.46 1.21
C ASP A 11 3.55 -7.17 0.57
N GLU A 12 4.02 -6.86 -0.64
CA GLU A 12 3.56 -5.70 -1.40
C GLU A 12 2.08 -5.82 -1.80
N ASP A 13 1.60 -7.00 -2.15
CA ASP A 13 0.20 -7.21 -2.56
C ASP A 13 -0.79 -7.12 -1.40
N SER A 14 -0.30 -7.24 -0.15
CA SER A 14 -1.05 -7.04 1.09
C SER A 14 -0.93 -5.62 1.65
N THR A 15 -0.20 -4.72 0.98
CA THR A 15 0.10 -3.38 1.48
C THR A 15 -0.47 -2.29 0.58
N ILE A 16 -1.09 -1.28 1.18
CA ILE A 16 -1.59 -0.10 0.46
C ILE A 16 -1.10 1.19 1.09
N VAL A 17 -1.07 2.24 0.29
CA VAL A 17 -0.96 3.62 0.75
C VAL A 17 -2.35 4.19 0.91
N VAL A 18 -2.63 4.79 2.06
CA VAL A 18 -3.87 5.52 2.35
C VAL A 18 -3.53 6.97 2.67
N CYS A 19 -4.07 7.88 1.88
CA CYS A 19 -3.78 9.30 1.94
C CYS A 19 -4.96 10.14 2.44
N ASN A 20 -4.66 11.38 2.82
CA ASN A 20 -5.63 12.42 3.15
C ASN A 20 -6.36 12.22 4.47
N PHE A 21 -5.72 11.60 5.47
CA PHE A 21 -6.25 11.64 6.83
C PHE A 21 -6.06 13.04 7.45
N PRO A 22 -7.00 13.50 8.29
CA PRO A 22 -6.82 14.72 9.07
C PRO A 22 -5.50 14.72 9.87
N GLN A 23 -4.86 15.89 10.01
CA GLN A 23 -3.56 16.07 10.67
C GLN A 23 -3.47 15.46 12.08
N LYS A 24 -4.56 15.53 12.83
CA LYS A 24 -4.65 15.00 14.20
C LYS A 24 -4.74 13.48 14.27
N THR A 25 -4.99 12.81 13.14
CA THR A 25 -5.20 11.36 13.10
C THR A 25 -3.92 10.66 13.53
N THR A 26 -4.07 9.67 14.39
CA THR A 26 -2.99 8.84 14.91
C THR A 26 -2.87 7.54 14.13
N ILE A 27 -1.74 6.85 14.28
CA ILE A 27 -1.54 5.50 13.71
C ILE A 27 -2.62 4.53 14.21
N SER A 28 -3.01 4.63 15.48
CA SER A 28 -4.03 3.76 16.06
C SER A 28 -5.42 4.01 15.48
N GLU A 29 -5.79 5.27 15.25
CA GLU A 29 -7.07 5.60 14.62
C GLU A 29 -7.12 5.12 13.17
N CYS A 30 -6.05 5.30 12.42
CA CYS A 30 -5.91 4.73 11.07
C CYS A 30 -6.07 3.20 11.11
N LYS A 31 -5.35 2.51 12.01
CA LYS A 31 -5.45 1.06 12.17
C LYS A 31 -6.88 0.60 12.51
N ASN A 32 -7.56 1.30 13.42
CA ASN A 32 -8.92 0.97 13.83
C ASN A 32 -9.93 1.18 12.69
N PHE A 33 -9.76 2.26 11.91
CA PHE A 33 -10.61 2.52 10.76
C PHE A 33 -10.41 1.47 9.66
N MET A 34 -9.17 1.16 9.31
CA MET A 34 -8.87 0.19 8.25
C MET A 34 -9.27 -1.25 8.62
N GLN A 35 -9.39 -1.56 9.92
CA GLN A 35 -9.89 -2.86 10.39
C GLN A 35 -11.35 -3.15 10.00
N TRP A 36 -12.13 -2.15 9.62
CA TRP A 36 -13.48 -2.36 9.08
C TRP A 36 -13.48 -3.07 7.73
N ILE A 37 -12.35 -3.05 7.01
CA ILE A 37 -12.18 -3.73 5.73
C ILE A 37 -11.65 -5.15 5.95
N GLY A 38 -10.71 -5.32 6.88
CA GLY A 38 -10.13 -6.60 7.23
C GLY A 38 -9.00 -6.48 8.25
N PRO A 39 -8.44 -7.60 8.73
CA PRO A 39 -7.42 -7.58 9.78
C PRO A 39 -6.15 -6.86 9.34
N VAL A 40 -5.80 -5.79 10.06
CA VAL A 40 -4.61 -4.97 9.82
C VAL A 40 -3.48 -5.41 10.74
N ILE A 41 -2.36 -5.83 10.16
CA ILE A 41 -1.19 -6.32 10.91
C ILE A 41 -0.20 -5.20 11.22
N LYS A 42 -0.11 -4.18 10.36
CA LYS A 42 0.83 -3.06 10.54
C LYS A 42 0.32 -1.77 9.92
N VAL A 43 0.66 -0.65 10.55
CA VAL A 43 0.46 0.70 10.01
C VAL A 43 1.72 1.53 10.25
N GLU A 44 2.21 2.22 9.22
CA GLU A 44 3.33 3.16 9.33
C GLU A 44 2.92 4.52 8.77
N LYS A 45 3.30 5.61 9.46
CA LYS A 45 3.08 6.96 8.95
C LYS A 45 4.11 7.27 7.89
N ILE A 46 3.68 7.80 6.75
CA ILE A 46 4.56 8.26 5.68
C ILE A 46 4.53 9.80 5.56
N PRO A 47 5.61 10.43 5.09
CA PRO A 47 5.66 11.88 4.92
C PRO A 47 4.61 12.38 3.93
N SER A 48 4.03 13.54 4.22
CA SER A 48 3.25 14.32 3.27
C SER A 48 3.88 15.71 3.07
N PHE A 49 3.74 16.23 1.84
CA PHE A 49 4.08 17.61 1.50
C PHE A 49 2.96 18.61 1.82
N MET A 50 1.70 18.17 1.91
CA MET A 50 0.50 19.02 1.97
C MET A 50 -0.14 19.06 3.37
N GLN A 51 0.69 18.78 4.39
CA GLN A 51 0.33 18.68 5.80
C GLN A 51 -0.71 17.62 6.17
N GLU A 52 -1.32 16.86 5.27
CA GLU A 52 -2.16 15.71 5.66
C GLU A 52 -1.34 14.55 6.25
N ASN A 53 -2.03 13.64 6.94
CA ASN A 53 -1.41 12.38 7.33
C ASN A 53 -1.68 11.31 6.28
N ASN A 54 -0.60 10.67 5.84
CA ASN A 54 -0.64 9.53 4.93
C ASN A 54 -0.05 8.32 5.66
N TYR A 55 -0.57 7.13 5.38
CA TYR A 55 -0.14 5.89 6.03
C TYR A 55 0.07 4.77 5.03
N LEU A 56 1.03 3.90 5.35
CA LEU A 56 1.09 2.54 4.84
C LEU A 56 0.25 1.65 5.73
N VAL A 57 -0.62 0.84 5.13
CA VAL A 57 -1.49 -0.11 5.84
C VAL A 57 -1.21 -1.49 5.26
N VAL A 58 -0.80 -2.41 6.13
CA VAL A 58 -0.56 -3.81 5.78
C VAL A 58 -1.69 -4.66 6.35
N PHE A 59 -2.39 -5.35 5.46
CA PHE A 59 -3.41 -6.34 5.82
C PHE A 59 -2.79 -7.72 6.02
N CYS A 60 -3.51 -8.62 6.70
CA CYS A 60 -3.09 -10.00 6.85
C CYS A 60 -3.18 -10.82 5.54
N ASN A 61 -3.87 -10.31 4.52
CA ASN A 61 -4.11 -11.01 3.26
C ASN A 61 -4.30 -10.01 2.10
N PRO A 62 -3.77 -10.29 0.89
CA PRO A 62 -3.93 -9.44 -0.29
C PRO A 62 -5.39 -9.14 -0.66
N TYR A 63 -6.30 -10.05 -0.34
CA TYR A 63 -7.74 -9.89 -0.57
C TYR A 63 -8.28 -8.58 0.02
N PHE A 64 -7.88 -8.23 1.25
CA PHE A 64 -8.36 -7.03 1.93
C PHE A 64 -7.72 -5.75 1.37
N ALA A 65 -6.44 -5.83 0.98
CA ALA A 65 -5.77 -4.73 0.28
C ALA A 65 -6.46 -4.41 -1.05
N LYS A 66 -6.81 -5.43 -1.82
CA LYS A 66 -7.57 -5.30 -3.07
C LYS A 66 -8.95 -4.68 -2.82
N ALA A 67 -9.70 -5.20 -1.84
CA ALA A 67 -11.00 -4.65 -1.49
C ALA A 67 -10.92 -3.16 -1.10
N ALA A 68 -9.91 -2.77 -0.32
CA ALA A 68 -9.68 -1.39 0.09
C ALA A 68 -9.33 -0.45 -1.09
N LEU A 69 -8.77 -0.97 -2.18
CA LEU A 69 -8.48 -0.20 -3.39
C LEU A 69 -9.73 0.02 -4.27
N GLU A 70 -10.71 -0.87 -4.18
CA GLU A 70 -11.90 -0.86 -5.03
C GLU A 70 -13.06 -0.04 -4.43
N ILE A 71 -13.09 0.13 -3.10
CA ILE A 71 -14.17 0.84 -2.41
C ILE A 71 -13.81 2.30 -2.09
N PRO A 72 -14.78 3.22 -2.15
CA PRO A 72 -14.58 4.58 -1.67
C PRO A 72 -14.51 4.60 -0.13
N LEU A 73 -13.47 5.24 0.42
CA LEU A 73 -13.26 5.36 1.86
C LEU A 73 -13.55 6.79 2.34
N PHE A 74 -14.41 6.91 3.36
CA PHE A 74 -14.75 8.17 4.01
C PHE A 74 -14.47 8.10 5.51
N TYR A 75 -13.46 8.85 5.96
CA TYR A 75 -13.14 8.97 7.38
C TYR A 75 -14.04 10.02 8.04
N GLU A 76 -14.57 9.69 9.23
CA GLU A 76 -15.52 10.52 9.99
C GLU A 76 -16.73 11.02 9.17
N ASN A 77 -17.13 10.26 8.13
CA ASN A 77 -18.20 10.61 7.17
C ASN A 77 -18.04 11.98 6.47
N LYS A 78 -16.81 12.52 6.42
CA LYS A 78 -16.54 13.87 5.88
C LYS A 78 -15.32 13.90 4.98
N THR A 79 -14.29 13.14 5.32
CA THR A 79 -13.00 13.21 4.61
C THR A 79 -12.87 12.01 3.69
N LYS A 80 -12.92 12.26 2.38
CA LYS A 80 -12.61 11.23 1.38
C LYS A 80 -11.12 10.89 1.45
N LEU A 81 -10.81 9.62 1.68
CA LEU A 81 -9.46 9.09 1.63
C LEU A 81 -9.13 8.59 0.22
N PHE A 82 -7.85 8.63 -0.12
CA PHE A 82 -7.36 8.10 -1.39
C PHE A 82 -6.48 6.90 -1.13
N THR A 83 -6.71 5.81 -1.85
CA THR A 83 -5.94 4.57 -1.73
C THR A 83 -5.18 4.30 -3.02
N ARG A 84 -3.98 3.72 -2.89
CA ARG A 84 -3.21 3.20 -4.02
C ARG A 84 -2.33 2.03 -3.58
N ALA A 85 -1.97 1.17 -4.53
CA ALA A 85 -0.97 0.13 -4.29
C ALA A 85 0.41 0.76 -4.01
N VAL A 86 1.23 0.01 -3.27
CA VAL A 86 2.67 0.29 -3.16
C VAL A 86 3.41 -0.17 -4.42
N GLU A 87 4.60 0.37 -4.63
CA GLU A 87 5.49 -0.09 -5.69
C GLU A 87 6.00 -1.49 -5.38
N LYS A 88 6.12 -2.33 -6.42
CA LYS A 88 6.78 -3.64 -6.31
C LYS A 88 8.29 -3.44 -6.29
N ARG A 89 8.99 -4.12 -5.37
CA ARG A 89 10.44 -4.17 -5.40
C ARG A 89 10.88 -5.09 -6.52
N GLU A 90 11.82 -4.63 -7.34
CA GLU A 90 12.51 -5.50 -8.27
C GLU A 90 13.28 -6.55 -7.48
N THR A 91 13.02 -7.82 -7.78
CA THR A 91 13.76 -8.94 -7.20
C THR A 91 14.85 -9.40 -8.16
N LEU A 92 15.95 -9.91 -7.62
CA LEU A 92 17.00 -10.56 -8.42
C LEU A 92 16.44 -11.67 -9.31
N TRP A 93 15.41 -12.37 -8.84
CA TRP A 93 14.75 -13.45 -9.59
C TRP A 93 13.95 -12.94 -10.80
N GLN A 94 13.23 -11.83 -10.66
CA GLN A 94 12.57 -11.18 -11.79
C GLN A 94 13.61 -10.80 -12.85
N ASN A 95 14.72 -10.18 -12.45
CA ASN A 95 15.78 -9.80 -13.37
C ASN A 95 16.40 -11.00 -14.11
N ILE A 96 16.56 -12.15 -13.43
CA ILE A 96 17.05 -13.39 -14.04
C ILE A 96 16.02 -13.94 -15.04
N ASN A 97 14.74 -13.99 -14.69
CA ASN A 97 13.68 -14.47 -15.58
C ASN A 97 13.53 -13.59 -16.82
N ASP A 98 13.61 -12.27 -16.65
CA ASP A 98 13.52 -11.32 -17.76
C ASP A 98 14.72 -11.48 -18.70
N MET A 99 15.92 -11.73 -18.16
CA MET A 99 17.11 -12.00 -18.96
C MET A 99 16.98 -13.31 -19.77
N ILE A 100 16.47 -14.38 -19.15
CA ILE A 100 16.25 -15.67 -19.82
C ILE A 100 15.21 -15.49 -20.95
N THR A 101 14.09 -14.84 -20.65
CA THR A 101 13.00 -14.62 -21.61
C THR A 101 13.47 -13.77 -22.80
N THR A 102 14.24 -12.72 -22.53
CA THR A 102 14.83 -11.87 -23.57
C THR A 102 15.76 -12.69 -24.47
N ASN A 103 16.65 -13.51 -23.89
CA ASN A 103 17.55 -14.35 -24.67
C ASN A 103 16.80 -15.38 -25.52
N MET A 104 15.75 -16.03 -25.00
CA MET A 104 14.97 -16.98 -25.79
C MET A 104 14.32 -16.31 -27.02
N ASN A 105 13.80 -15.09 -26.87
CA ASN A 105 13.20 -14.34 -27.97
C ASN A 105 14.23 -13.88 -29.03
N PHE A 106 15.52 -13.80 -28.68
CA PHE A 106 16.60 -13.49 -29.63
C PHE A 106 17.07 -14.71 -30.44
N PHE A 107 16.80 -15.94 -29.98
CA PHE A 107 17.20 -17.20 -30.64
C PHE A 107 16.06 -17.90 -31.38
N SER A 108 14.85 -17.31 -31.38
CA SER A 108 13.69 -17.69 -32.19
C SER A 108 13.52 -16.73 -33.37
#